data_AF-A0A7W8AU35-F1
#
_entry.id   AF-A0A7W8AU35-F1
#
_cell.length_a   1.000
_cell.length_b   1.000
_cell.length_c   1.000
_cell.angle_alpha   90.00
_cell.angle_beta   90.00
_cell.angle_gamma   90.00
#
_symmetry.space_group_name_H-M   'P 1'
#
loop_
_entity.id
_entity.type
_entity.pdbx_description
1 polymer ?
#
loop_
_entity_poly.entity_id
_entity_poly.type
_entity_poly.pdbx_seq_one_letter_code
_entity_poly.pdbx_strand_id
1 'polypeptide(L)' 'MSAPSARPVRFEDPARNTAYWQRSTRIVDAAPPLTDAQRAIIRTAFHQPTERRAA' A
#
# COMPACT_ATOMS: atom_id res chain seq x y z
N MET A 1 -4.24 22.21 10.37
CA MET A 1 -3.00 21.45 10.11
C MET A 1 -3.40 20.05 9.65
N SER A 2 -3.34 19.77 8.35
CA SER A 2 -3.56 18.40 7.86
C SER A 2 -2.41 17.51 8.31
N ALA A 3 -2.74 16.36 8.91
CA ALA A 3 -1.75 15.37 9.30
C ALA A 3 -0.85 15.01 8.11
N PRO A 4 0.46 14.76 8.31
CA PRO A 4 1.31 14.23 7.24
C PRO A 4 0.64 12.97 6.72
N SER A 5 0.43 12.85 5.40
CA SER A 5 -0.23 11.69 4.82
C SER A 5 0.46 10.43 5.35
N ALA A 6 -0.28 9.48 5.93
CA ALA A 6 0.25 8.23 6.49
C ALA A 6 0.97 7.33 5.45
N ARG A 7 1.17 7.82 4.23
CA ARG A 7 1.82 7.10 3.13
C ARG A 7 3.33 7.30 3.20
N PRO A 8 4.14 6.24 3.03
CA PRO A 8 5.59 6.34 2.99
C PRO A 8 6.09 7.27 1.87
N VAL A 9 7.22 7.93 2.11
CA VAL A 9 7.96 8.66 1.08
C VAL A 9 8.79 7.66 0.28
N ARG A 10 8.55 7.60 -1.04
CA ARG A 10 9.27 6.75 -2.00
C ARG A 10 10.32 7.53 -2.81
N PHE A 11 10.12 8.84 -2.97
CA PHE A 11 10.98 9.73 -3.71
C PHE A 11 11.20 11.02 -2.91
N GLU A 12 12.42 11.55 -2.92
CA GLU A 12 12.76 12.82 -2.26
C GLU A 12 11.97 14.00 -2.85
N ASP A 13 11.80 14.03 -4.18
CA ASP A 13 10.96 15.01 -4.85
C ASP A 13 9.48 14.86 -4.43
N PRO A 14 8.89 15.87 -3.76
CA PRO A 14 7.51 15.81 -3.29
C PRO A 14 6.48 15.69 -4.44
N ALA A 15 6.74 16.31 -5.59
CA ALA A 15 5.83 16.27 -6.73
C ALA A 15 5.79 14.86 -7.33
N ARG A 16 6.95 14.25 -7.51
CA ARG A 16 7.06 12.85 -7.97
C ARG A 16 6.43 11.88 -6.98
N ASN A 17 6.66 12.05 -5.68
CA ASN A 17 6.05 11.20 -4.65
C ASN A 17 4.51 11.31 -4.66
N THR A 18 3.99 12.53 -4.83
CA THR A 18 2.54 12.77 -4.94
C THR A 18 1.96 12.10 -6.20
N ALA A 19 2.59 12.30 -7.36
CA ALA A 19 2.15 11.71 -8.62
C ALA A 19 2.15 10.17 -8.58
N TYR A 20 3.17 9.57 -7.96
CA TYR A 20 3.23 8.11 -7.75
C TYR A 20 2.02 7.60 -6.99
N TRP A 21 1.73 8.20 -5.83
CA TRP A 21 0.63 7.75 -4.98
C TRP A 21 -0.75 8.01 -5.59
N GLN A 22 -0.92 9.10 -6.34
CA GLN A 22 -2.14 9.35 -7.11
C GLN A 22 -2.36 8.28 -8.18
N ARG A 23 -1.32 7.89 -8.92
CA ARG A 23 -1.40 6.81 -9.91
C ARG A 23 -1.77 5.48 -9.26
N SER A 24 -1.14 5.12 -8.14
CA SER A 24 -1.48 3.90 -7.40
C SER A 24 -2.95 3.87 -6.96
N THR A 25 -3.46 4.97 -6.40
CA THR A 25 -4.88 5.08 -6.03
C THR A 25 -5.78 4.84 -7.23
N ARG A 26 -5.55 5.53 -8.37
CA ARG A 26 -6.37 5.36 -9.59
C ARG A 26 -6.38 3.92 -10.10
N ILE A 27 -5.25 3.22 -10.05
CA ILE A 27 -5.15 1.83 -10.50
C ILE A 27 -5.95 0.90 -9.56
N VAL A 28 -5.85 1.11 -8.25
CA VAL A 28 -6.58 0.32 -7.25
C VAL A 28 -8.08 0.55 -7.36
N ASP A 29 -8.52 1.80 -7.52
CA ASP A 29 -9.94 2.16 -7.64
C ASP A 29 -10.59 1.59 -8.91
N ALA A 30 -9.82 1.45 -10.00
CA ALA A 30 -10.29 0.90 -11.26
C ALA A 30 -10.25 -0.64 -11.32
N ALA A 31 -9.60 -1.31 -10.37
CA ALA A 31 -9.47 -2.76 -10.38
C ALA A 31 -10.78 -3.43 -9.92
N PRO A 32 -11.16 -4.59 -10.50
CA PRO A 32 -12.26 -5.37 -9.95
C PRO A 32 -11.92 -5.85 -8.53
N PRO A 33 -12.92 -6.01 -7.64
CA PRO A 33 -12.70 -6.59 -6.33
C PRO A 33 -12.05 -7.97 -6.46
N LEU A 34 -11.15 -8.30 -5.53
CA LEU A 34 -10.57 -9.63 -5.45
C LEU A 34 -11.65 -10.69 -5.17
N THR A 35 -11.44 -11.91 -5.64
CA THR A 35 -12.22 -13.06 -5.19
C THR A 35 -11.75 -13.51 -3.79
N ASP A 36 -12.55 -14.33 -3.11
CA ASP A 36 -12.15 -14.87 -1.80
C ASP A 36 -10.90 -15.75 -1.89
N ALA A 37 -10.77 -16.52 -2.97
CA ALA A 37 -9.58 -17.34 -3.21
C ALA A 37 -8.33 -16.45 -3.37
N GLN A 38 -8.42 -15.35 -4.13
CA GLN A 38 -7.30 -14.41 -4.28
C GLN A 38 -6.96 -13.72 -2.95
N ARG A 39 -7.97 -13.31 -2.17
CA ARG A 39 -7.76 -12.76 -0.83
C ARG A 39 -7.05 -13.77 0.08
N ALA A 40 -7.45 -15.04 0.07
CA ALA A 40 -6.83 -16.09 0.86
C ALA A 40 -5.36 -16.28 0.47
N ILE A 41 -5.05 -16.38 -0.83
CA ILE A 41 -3.67 -16.50 -1.32
C ILE A 41 -2.81 -15.33 -0.84
N ILE A 42 -3.28 -14.09 -1.00
CA ILE A 42 -2.54 -12.88 -0.59
C ILE A 42 -2.32 -12.90 0.93
N ARG A 43 -3.37 -13.19 1.72
CA ARG A 43 -3.24 -13.25 3.19
C ARG A 43 -2.22 -14.28 3.62
N THR A 44 -2.21 -15.47 3.01
CA THR A 44 -1.21 -16.51 3.31
C THR A 44 0.19 -16.06 2.93
N ALA A 45 0.38 -15.46 1.74
CA ALA A 45 1.70 -15.04 1.26
C ALA A 45 2.34 -13.94 2.12
N PHE A 46 1.54 -13.05 2.69
CA PHE A 46 2.00 -11.94 3.53
C PHE A 46 1.75 -12.15 5.03
N HIS A 47 1.35 -13.36 5.44
CA HIS A 47 1.19 -13.67 6.85
C HIS A 47 2.56 -13.69 7.52
N GLN A 48 2.88 -12.61 8.23
CA GLN A 48 4.00 -12.60 9.17
C GLN A 48 3.46 -12.96 10.56
N PRO A 49 3.88 -14.10 11.16
CA PRO A 49 3.64 -14.32 12.58
C PRO A 49 4.29 -13.17 13.37
N THR A 50 3.64 -12.73 14.44
CA THR A 50 3.88 -11.45 15.15
C THR A 50 5.27 -11.28 15.80
N GLU A 51 6.26 -12.09 15.45
CA GLU A 51 7.62 -12.03 15.99
C GLU A 51 8.61 -11.45 14.97
N ARG A 52 8.48 -10.15 14.72
CA ARG A 52 9.64 -9.30 14.41
C ARG A 52 9.37 -7.85 14.79
N ARG A 53 9.40 -7.56 16.10
CA ARG A 53 9.89 -6.25 16.56
C ARG A 53 11.36 -6.19 16.16
N ALA A 54 11.67 -5.47 15.10
CA ALA A 54 13.05 -5.18 14.75
C ALA A 54 13.67 -4.33 15.86
N ALA A 55 14.73 -4.87 16.44
CA ALA A 55 15.78 -4.17 17.15
C ALA A 55 16.58 -3.28 16.20
#